data_AF-A0AAQ3B2L5-F1
#
_entry.id   AF-A0AAQ3B2L5-F1
#
_cell.length_a   1.000
_cell.length_b   1.000
_cell.length_c   1.000
_cell.angle_alpha   90.00
_cell.angle_beta   90.00
_cell.angle_gamma   90.00
#
_symmetry.space_group_name_H-M   'P 1'
#
loop_
_entity.id
_entity.type
_entity.pdbx_description
1 polymer ?
#
loop_
_entity_poly.entity_id
_entity_poly.type
_entity_poly.pdbx_seq_one_letter_code
_entity_poly.pdbx_strand_id
1 'polypeptide(L)'
;MNAKHNTWWRTIETNCACLIKPSSFKAFFWLIIASLMFGAQSVQSASGDPSEKGVQPVEIEGNPTCSDLIGIPDLREFKIEPVADGAYSDGELDITIAVQEGAKTFSWDQGTSAVIMHGIFVKGGPNGNLYEYYTNGLLVNEDSGLHAPVGKNGRFYGLSHISFCYTPGKPEIKITKTCTFNNIVNGDSLQYNYELKVENVGQLPLYDIKATDITAVDEDLDGGVHMYELATLAVGEHQLFNGTFRVAQNGITNYAEATAALVGGGSVAVSDEADWECPSQNIPGSLSLQKECNVVVVNRFASTGIHEYGLQVNYSGSVCNTSNITIEDVVVIDNKDSDPIFIGTLTPAQCADFTGNYEPIPGEADGLPLPGEQVAAFTDTVDAAGQTVFGATVEAMTAYAECTLCPTCPEPVQCPE
;
A
#
# COMPACT_ATOMS: atom_id res chain seq x y z
N MET A 1 -5.97 0.10 64.50
CA MET A 1 -7.37 0.26 64.97
C MET A 1 -8.23 0.64 63.78
N ASN A 2 -9.43 0.04 63.66
CA ASN A 2 -10.48 0.13 62.60
C ASN A 2 -10.14 -0.57 61.26
N ALA A 3 -10.65 -1.76 60.89
CA ALA A 3 -12.04 -2.27 60.69
C ALA A 3 -12.74 -1.56 59.50
N LYS A 4 -13.28 -2.16 58.42
CA LYS A 4 -14.01 -3.42 58.20
C LYS A 4 -13.96 -3.91 56.72
N HIS A 5 -14.37 -5.18 56.56
CA HIS A 5 -14.59 -6.07 55.40
C HIS A 5 -15.49 -5.63 54.22
N ASN A 6 -15.25 -6.22 53.03
CA ASN A 6 -16.13 -7.16 52.27
C ASN A 6 -15.47 -7.55 50.90
N THR A 7 -14.99 -8.80 50.69
CA THR A 7 -15.57 -9.94 49.89
C THR A 7 -15.79 -9.67 48.40
N TRP A 8 -15.49 -10.50 47.39
CA TRP A 8 -14.80 -11.79 47.08
C TRP A 8 -14.75 -11.83 45.52
N TRP A 9 -13.83 -12.48 44.80
CA TRP A 9 -14.00 -13.82 44.19
C TRP A 9 -12.70 -14.26 43.49
N ARG A 10 -12.51 -15.58 43.49
CA ARG A 10 -11.34 -16.39 43.09
C ARG A 10 -11.17 -16.55 41.57
N THR A 11 -9.92 -16.79 41.16
CA THR A 11 -9.52 -18.03 40.45
C THR A 11 -8.04 -18.31 40.74
N ILE A 12 -7.75 -19.55 41.16
CA ILE A 12 -6.42 -20.08 41.45
C ILE A 12 -6.08 -21.10 40.36
N GLU A 13 -4.90 -20.93 39.77
CA GLU A 13 -4.18 -21.89 38.94
C GLU A 13 -3.84 -23.17 39.72
N THR A 14 -3.82 -24.32 39.04
CA THR A 14 -2.98 -25.44 39.47
C THR A 14 -2.43 -26.22 38.27
N ASN A 15 -1.10 -26.20 38.19
CA ASN A 15 -0.22 -27.13 37.49
C ASN A 15 -0.47 -28.60 37.88
N CYS A 16 -0.12 -29.55 37.01
CA CYS A 16 0.95 -30.53 37.29
C CYS A 16 1.23 -31.49 36.11
N ALA A 17 2.52 -31.76 35.94
CA ALA A 17 3.15 -32.66 34.96
C ALA A 17 2.97 -34.15 35.29
N CYS A 18 3.21 -35.06 34.32
CA CYS A 18 4.40 -35.94 34.26
C CYS A 18 4.28 -37.07 33.18
N LEU A 19 5.31 -37.16 32.33
CA LEU A 19 6.02 -38.33 31.72
C LEU A 19 5.35 -39.73 31.61
N ILE A 20 5.55 -40.43 30.46
CA ILE A 20 6.26 -41.74 30.30
C ILE A 20 6.30 -42.21 28.81
N LYS A 21 7.40 -42.92 28.47
CA LYS A 21 7.99 -43.45 27.19
C LYS A 21 7.14 -44.32 26.23
N PRO A 22 7.60 -44.50 24.96
CA PRO A 22 7.09 -45.48 24.00
C PRO A 22 7.95 -46.78 23.94
N SER A 23 7.33 -47.93 23.68
CA SER A 23 8.05 -49.11 23.15
C SER A 23 7.20 -49.95 22.21
N SER A 24 7.79 -50.23 21.05
CA SER A 24 7.46 -51.14 19.96
C SER A 24 6.94 -52.53 20.31
N PHE A 25 5.98 -53.03 19.51
CA PHE A 25 5.83 -54.46 19.22
C PHE A 25 5.47 -54.69 17.75
N LYS A 26 6.20 -55.61 17.10
CA LYS A 26 6.12 -55.96 15.68
C LYS A 26 5.13 -57.11 15.43
N ALA A 27 4.47 -57.00 14.27
CA ALA A 27 4.16 -58.03 13.26
C ALA A 27 3.37 -59.30 13.64
N PHE A 28 2.25 -59.50 12.94
CA PHE A 28 1.88 -60.79 12.36
C PHE A 28 1.23 -60.57 10.98
N PHE A 29 1.83 -61.18 9.96
CA PHE A 29 1.35 -61.32 8.59
C PHE A 29 0.33 -62.47 8.54
N TRP A 30 -0.72 -62.41 7.69
CA TRP A 30 -1.18 -63.50 6.79
C TRP A 30 -2.39 -63.05 5.92
N LEU A 31 -2.15 -63.03 4.61
CA LEU A 31 -2.99 -63.15 3.41
C LEU A 31 -4.54 -63.25 3.52
N ILE A 32 -5.25 -62.33 2.84
CA ILE A 32 -6.33 -62.65 1.87
C ILE A 32 -6.27 -61.64 0.71
N ILE A 33 -5.93 -62.11 -0.49
CA ILE A 33 -6.23 -61.43 -1.76
C ILE A 33 -7.70 -61.72 -2.07
N ALA A 34 -8.54 -60.69 -2.01
CA ALA A 34 -9.85 -60.70 -2.65
C ALA A 34 -9.98 -59.38 -3.40
N SER A 35 -9.79 -59.50 -4.71
CA SER A 35 -10.12 -58.52 -5.73
C SER A 35 -11.52 -57.92 -5.52
N LEU A 36 -11.56 -56.65 -5.15
CA LEU A 36 -12.68 -55.77 -5.47
C LEU A 36 -12.08 -54.61 -6.27
N MET A 37 -11.94 -54.84 -7.58
CA MET A 37 -12.14 -53.76 -8.52
C MET A 37 -13.57 -53.28 -8.31
N PHE A 38 -13.77 -52.30 -7.43
CA PHE A 38 -14.87 -51.38 -7.63
C PHE A 38 -14.50 -50.61 -8.88
N GLY A 39 -14.95 -51.10 -10.03
CA GLY A 39 -15.14 -50.24 -11.17
C GLY A 39 -16.04 -49.12 -10.68
N ALA A 40 -15.47 -47.93 -10.50
CA ALA A 40 -16.26 -46.72 -10.49
C ALA A 40 -16.94 -46.68 -11.85
N GLN A 41 -18.17 -47.19 -11.93
CA GLN A 41 -19.06 -46.75 -12.98
C GLN A 41 -19.31 -45.29 -12.65
N SER A 42 -18.51 -44.40 -13.27
CA SER A 42 -18.84 -42.98 -13.35
C SER A 42 -20.23 -42.92 -13.96
N VAL A 43 -21.24 -42.65 -13.12
CA VAL A 43 -22.53 -42.21 -13.62
C VAL A 43 -22.26 -40.84 -14.22
N GLN A 44 -21.91 -40.83 -15.51
CA GLN A 44 -21.69 -39.60 -16.24
C GLN A 44 -23.03 -38.85 -16.22
N SER A 45 -23.01 -37.62 -15.72
CA SER A 45 -24.21 -36.77 -15.70
C SER A 45 -24.80 -36.74 -17.11
N ALA A 46 -26.12 -36.80 -17.23
CA ALA A 46 -26.77 -36.70 -18.52
C ALA A 46 -26.51 -35.33 -19.18
N SER A 47 -26.19 -34.31 -18.37
CA SER A 47 -25.70 -33.01 -18.85
C SER A 47 -24.26 -33.04 -19.39
N GLY A 48 -23.44 -34.03 -19.04
CA GLY A 48 -22.04 -34.16 -19.45
C GLY A 48 -21.06 -33.28 -18.67
N ASP A 49 -19.87 -33.09 -19.26
CA ASP A 49 -18.72 -32.44 -18.63
C ASP A 49 -18.88 -30.90 -18.67
N PRO A 50 -18.16 -30.13 -17.82
CA PRO A 50 -18.19 -28.67 -17.88
C PRO A 50 -17.51 -28.13 -19.14
N SER A 51 -17.82 -26.89 -19.49
CA SER A 51 -17.08 -26.13 -20.51
C SER A 51 -15.61 -25.95 -20.11
N GLU A 52 -14.78 -25.46 -21.04
CA GLU A 52 -13.36 -25.21 -20.76
C GLU A 52 -13.16 -24.10 -19.70
N LYS A 53 -14.10 -23.15 -19.57
CA LYS A 53 -14.13 -22.19 -18.45
C LYS A 53 -14.73 -22.75 -17.16
N GLY A 54 -15.04 -24.04 -17.12
CA GLY A 54 -15.56 -24.73 -15.94
C GLY A 54 -17.06 -24.51 -15.70
N VAL A 55 -17.81 -24.00 -16.69
CA VAL A 55 -19.25 -23.81 -16.56
C VAL A 55 -19.93 -25.16 -16.71
N GLN A 56 -20.49 -25.67 -15.61
CA GLN A 56 -21.17 -26.96 -15.59
C GLN A 56 -22.57 -26.83 -16.20
N PRO A 57 -22.89 -27.54 -17.31
CA PRO A 57 -24.23 -27.47 -17.88
C PRO A 57 -25.27 -28.17 -17.02
N VAL A 58 -26.49 -27.63 -17.09
CA VAL A 58 -27.71 -28.26 -16.57
C VAL A 58 -28.53 -28.78 -17.74
N GLU A 59 -28.91 -30.05 -17.71
CA GLU A 59 -29.79 -30.62 -18.73
C GLU A 59 -31.23 -30.13 -18.50
N ILE A 60 -31.83 -29.54 -19.53
CA ILE A 60 -33.21 -29.08 -19.54
C ILE A 60 -34.03 -29.94 -20.50
N GLU A 61 -35.20 -30.38 -20.04
CA GLU A 61 -36.10 -31.22 -20.82
C GLU A 61 -36.67 -30.45 -22.02
N GLY A 62 -36.71 -31.12 -23.18
CA GLY A 62 -37.36 -30.59 -24.37
C GLY A 62 -36.60 -29.47 -25.07
N ASN A 63 -37.34 -28.44 -25.50
CA ASN A 63 -36.85 -27.32 -26.31
C ASN A 63 -37.43 -25.97 -25.84
N PRO A 64 -37.09 -25.52 -24.64
CA PRO A 64 -37.50 -24.21 -24.14
C PRO A 64 -36.80 -23.07 -24.92
N THR A 65 -37.46 -21.92 -24.98
CA THR A 65 -36.86 -20.66 -25.45
C THR A 65 -36.03 -20.00 -24.35
N CYS A 66 -35.21 -19.01 -24.69
CA CYS A 66 -34.48 -18.25 -23.66
C CYS A 66 -35.43 -17.62 -22.62
N SER A 67 -36.60 -17.14 -23.04
CA SER A 67 -37.61 -16.58 -22.14
C SER A 67 -38.27 -17.61 -21.22
N ASP A 68 -38.31 -18.89 -21.62
CA ASP A 68 -38.80 -19.97 -20.75
C ASP A 68 -37.75 -20.36 -19.70
N LEU A 69 -36.46 -20.19 -20.02
CA LEU A 69 -35.32 -20.54 -19.18
C LEU A 69 -34.96 -19.45 -18.17
N ILE A 70 -34.93 -18.19 -18.61
CA ILE A 70 -34.39 -17.06 -17.86
C ILE A 70 -35.43 -15.93 -17.81
N GLY A 71 -35.98 -15.69 -16.62
CA GLY A 71 -37.05 -14.72 -16.39
C GLY A 71 -36.56 -13.29 -16.14
N ILE A 72 -35.80 -12.70 -17.07
CA ILE A 72 -35.30 -11.32 -16.94
C ILE A 72 -35.91 -10.40 -18.02
N PRO A 73 -36.11 -9.10 -17.72
CA PRO A 73 -36.57 -8.13 -18.72
C PRO A 73 -35.54 -7.97 -19.85
N ASP A 74 -36.04 -7.62 -21.04
CA ASP A 74 -35.24 -7.32 -22.23
C ASP A 74 -34.31 -8.45 -22.72
N LEU A 75 -34.52 -9.69 -22.25
CA LEU A 75 -33.82 -10.87 -22.74
C LEU A 75 -34.13 -11.09 -24.22
N ARG A 76 -33.08 -11.29 -25.01
CA ARG A 76 -33.13 -11.63 -26.42
C ARG A 76 -32.60 -13.04 -26.64
N GLU A 77 -33.15 -13.70 -27.65
CA GLU A 77 -32.70 -15.02 -28.12
C GLU A 77 -32.13 -14.88 -29.53
N PHE A 78 -30.84 -15.15 -29.69
CA PHE A 78 -30.25 -15.36 -30.99
C PHE A 78 -30.04 -16.85 -31.25
N LYS A 79 -30.89 -17.43 -32.09
CA LYS A 79 -30.85 -18.85 -32.43
C LYS A 79 -30.08 -19.11 -33.73
N ILE A 80 -29.12 -20.02 -33.66
CA ILE A 80 -28.31 -20.47 -34.80
C ILE A 80 -28.67 -21.92 -35.16
N GLU A 81 -29.22 -22.10 -36.36
CA GLU A 81 -29.59 -23.39 -36.96
C GLU A 81 -29.46 -23.31 -38.49
N PRO A 82 -28.71 -24.21 -39.16
CA PRO A 82 -27.89 -25.29 -38.59
C PRO A 82 -26.64 -24.75 -37.87
N VAL A 83 -26.12 -25.53 -36.92
CA VAL A 83 -24.87 -25.21 -36.22
C VAL A 83 -23.68 -25.54 -37.12
N ALA A 84 -22.90 -24.53 -37.49
CA ALA A 84 -21.69 -24.66 -38.30
C ALA A 84 -20.63 -23.63 -37.90
N ASP A 85 -19.41 -23.82 -38.40
CA ASP A 85 -18.34 -22.83 -38.27
C ASP A 85 -18.70 -21.54 -38.99
N GLY A 86 -18.55 -20.41 -38.31
CA GLY A 86 -18.77 -19.11 -38.94
C GLY A 86 -18.96 -17.96 -37.98
N ALA A 87 -19.09 -16.78 -38.57
CA ALA A 87 -19.54 -15.57 -37.89
C ALA A 87 -21.01 -15.33 -38.21
N TYR A 88 -21.78 -15.05 -37.17
CA TYR A 88 -23.22 -14.83 -37.23
C TYR A 88 -23.54 -13.50 -36.55
N SER A 89 -24.62 -12.86 -36.97
CA SER A 89 -25.07 -11.60 -36.40
C SER A 89 -26.58 -11.47 -36.47
N ASP A 90 -27.18 -10.91 -35.42
CA ASP A 90 -28.56 -10.42 -35.44
C ASP A 90 -28.65 -8.88 -35.50
N GLY A 91 -27.51 -8.22 -35.69
CA GLY A 91 -27.36 -6.76 -35.71
C GLY A 91 -27.02 -6.14 -34.36
N GLU A 92 -27.11 -6.88 -33.26
CA GLU A 92 -26.71 -6.42 -31.92
C GLU A 92 -25.66 -7.34 -31.29
N LEU A 93 -25.87 -8.65 -31.39
CA LEU A 93 -24.89 -9.67 -31.06
C LEU A 93 -24.22 -10.17 -32.34
N ASP A 94 -22.91 -9.92 -32.45
CA ASP A 94 -22.01 -10.61 -33.36
C ASP A 94 -21.39 -11.79 -32.61
N ILE A 95 -21.46 -13.00 -33.17
CA ILE A 95 -20.98 -14.22 -32.52
C ILE A 95 -20.19 -15.07 -33.51
N THR A 96 -18.96 -15.43 -33.14
CA THR A 96 -18.16 -16.40 -33.91
C THR A 96 -18.27 -17.77 -33.27
N ILE A 97 -18.61 -18.78 -34.06
CA ILE A 97 -18.70 -20.18 -33.63
C ILE A 97 -17.62 -21.00 -34.33
N ALA A 98 -16.92 -21.85 -33.57
CA ALA A 98 -16.05 -22.90 -34.11
C ALA A 98 -16.44 -24.27 -33.53
N VAL A 99 -16.91 -25.15 -34.40
CA VAL A 99 -17.42 -26.50 -34.14
C VAL A 99 -16.29 -27.52 -34.33
N GLN A 100 -16.08 -28.35 -33.32
CA GLN A 100 -15.23 -29.52 -33.42
C GLN A 100 -16.10 -30.74 -33.73
N GLU A 101 -16.41 -30.98 -35.00
CA GLU A 101 -17.40 -31.98 -35.43
C GLU A 101 -17.11 -33.40 -34.88
N GLY A 102 -15.83 -33.79 -34.81
CA GLY A 102 -15.41 -35.08 -34.25
C GLY A 102 -15.64 -35.21 -32.74
N ALA A 103 -15.50 -34.12 -32.00
CA ALA A 103 -15.74 -34.05 -30.56
C ALA A 103 -17.20 -33.70 -30.23
N LYS A 104 -17.97 -33.20 -31.20
CA LYS A 104 -19.32 -32.64 -31.05
C LYS A 104 -19.40 -31.51 -30.02
N THR A 105 -18.35 -30.74 -29.93
CA THR A 105 -18.26 -29.53 -29.12
C THR A 105 -18.19 -28.30 -30.01
N PHE A 106 -18.40 -27.12 -29.43
CA PHE A 106 -18.12 -25.85 -30.10
C PHE A 106 -17.54 -24.82 -29.12
N SER A 107 -16.93 -23.78 -29.67
CA SER A 107 -16.60 -22.54 -28.98
C SER A 107 -17.39 -21.38 -29.53
N TRP A 108 -17.56 -20.35 -28.71
CA TRP A 108 -18.22 -19.11 -29.08
C TRP A 108 -17.41 -17.90 -28.60
N ASP A 109 -17.48 -16.79 -29.33
CA ASP A 109 -16.85 -15.51 -28.99
C ASP A 109 -17.74 -14.36 -29.50
N GLN A 110 -18.21 -13.51 -28.58
CA GLN A 110 -19.06 -12.36 -28.90
C GLN A 110 -18.29 -11.10 -29.32
N GLY A 111 -16.96 -11.17 -29.35
CA GLY A 111 -16.06 -10.09 -29.72
C GLY A 111 -16.30 -8.82 -28.88
N THR A 112 -16.60 -7.72 -29.56
CA THR A 112 -16.84 -6.41 -28.95
C THR A 112 -18.33 -6.06 -28.85
N SER A 113 -19.25 -7.00 -29.11
CA SER A 113 -20.68 -6.75 -28.94
C SER A 113 -20.96 -6.32 -27.51
N ALA A 114 -21.63 -5.17 -27.36
CA ALA A 114 -21.95 -4.61 -26.07
C ALA A 114 -23.23 -5.26 -25.53
N VAL A 115 -23.11 -6.53 -25.16
CA VAL A 115 -24.20 -7.34 -24.60
C VAL A 115 -23.71 -8.12 -23.38
N ILE A 116 -24.64 -8.52 -22.53
CA ILE A 116 -24.38 -9.48 -21.45
C ILE A 116 -24.92 -10.84 -21.87
N MET A 117 -24.04 -11.83 -21.96
CA MET A 117 -24.43 -13.22 -22.15
C MET A 117 -24.95 -13.79 -20.83
N HIS A 118 -26.25 -14.08 -20.75
CA HIS A 118 -26.86 -14.69 -19.57
C HIS A 118 -26.76 -16.20 -19.58
N GLY A 119 -26.96 -16.80 -20.75
CA GLY A 119 -26.81 -18.23 -20.92
C GLY A 119 -26.82 -18.69 -22.37
N ILE A 120 -26.40 -19.92 -22.57
CA ILE A 120 -26.39 -20.57 -23.89
C ILE A 120 -27.08 -21.91 -23.76
N PHE A 121 -28.15 -22.09 -24.53
CA PHE A 121 -28.86 -23.36 -24.62
C PHE A 121 -28.41 -24.14 -25.85
N VAL A 122 -27.87 -25.33 -25.62
CA VAL A 122 -27.32 -26.22 -26.66
C VAL A 122 -28.26 -27.40 -26.84
N LYS A 123 -29.06 -27.38 -27.92
CA LYS A 123 -30.05 -28.41 -28.19
C LYS A 123 -29.41 -29.63 -28.86
N GLY A 124 -29.72 -30.83 -28.37
CA GLY A 124 -29.41 -32.08 -29.07
C GLY A 124 -30.17 -33.28 -28.51
N GLY A 125 -30.69 -34.14 -29.39
CA GLY A 125 -31.52 -35.27 -28.96
C GLY A 125 -32.86 -34.82 -28.36
N PRO A 126 -33.40 -35.50 -27.34
CA PRO A 126 -34.68 -35.13 -26.73
C PRO A 126 -34.62 -33.82 -25.93
N ASN A 127 -33.47 -33.51 -25.33
CA ASN A 127 -33.27 -32.42 -24.36
C ASN A 127 -32.24 -31.39 -24.85
N GLY A 128 -31.78 -30.48 -24.00
CA GLY A 128 -30.64 -29.62 -24.27
C GLY A 128 -29.88 -29.25 -23.00
N ASN A 129 -28.68 -28.72 -23.15
CA ASN A 129 -27.85 -28.24 -22.04
C ASN A 129 -27.92 -26.73 -21.94
N LEU A 130 -28.23 -26.19 -20.76
CA LEU A 130 -28.11 -24.77 -20.45
C LEU A 130 -26.78 -24.51 -19.74
N TYR A 131 -25.97 -23.61 -20.29
CA TYR A 131 -24.80 -23.02 -19.66
C TYR A 131 -25.18 -21.62 -19.18
N GLU A 132 -25.10 -21.35 -17.88
CA GLU A 132 -25.40 -20.02 -17.32
C GLU A 132 -24.10 -19.25 -17.10
N TYR A 133 -24.02 -18.03 -17.64
CA TYR A 133 -22.83 -17.20 -17.57
C TYR A 133 -22.96 -16.05 -16.57
N TYR A 134 -24.15 -15.45 -16.41
CA TYR A 134 -24.32 -14.25 -15.59
C TYR A 134 -24.97 -14.47 -14.21
N THR A 135 -25.24 -15.71 -13.80
CA THR A 135 -25.85 -16.01 -12.49
C THR A 135 -24.93 -15.75 -11.29
N ASN A 136 -23.61 -15.63 -11.52
CA ASN A 136 -22.60 -15.35 -10.48
C ASN A 136 -21.88 -14.00 -10.66
N GLY A 137 -22.43 -13.09 -11.48
CA GLY A 137 -21.81 -11.78 -11.74
C GLY A 137 -20.56 -11.81 -12.62
N LEU A 138 -20.22 -12.97 -13.21
CA LEU A 138 -19.09 -13.10 -14.12
C LEU A 138 -19.51 -12.69 -15.54
N LEU A 139 -18.90 -11.63 -16.06
CA LEU A 139 -19.10 -11.23 -17.45
C LEU A 139 -18.16 -12.06 -18.33
N VAL A 140 -18.72 -13.02 -19.07
CA VAL A 140 -17.98 -13.90 -19.98
C VAL A 140 -18.32 -13.53 -21.42
N ASN A 141 -17.30 -13.30 -22.25
CA ASN A 141 -17.46 -12.90 -23.65
C ASN A 141 -17.12 -14.04 -24.64
N GLU A 142 -16.58 -15.15 -24.15
CA GLU A 142 -16.20 -16.31 -24.96
C GLU A 142 -16.14 -17.57 -24.08
N ASP A 143 -16.31 -18.75 -24.66
CA ASP A 143 -16.05 -20.05 -24.01
C ASP A 143 -15.90 -21.15 -25.07
N SER A 144 -15.43 -22.32 -24.64
CA SER A 144 -15.13 -23.46 -25.50
C SER A 144 -15.53 -24.78 -24.85
N GLY A 145 -15.61 -25.84 -25.66
CA GLY A 145 -15.96 -27.17 -25.18
C GLY A 145 -17.47 -27.37 -24.91
N LEU A 146 -18.33 -26.42 -25.30
CA LEU A 146 -19.77 -26.54 -25.10
C LEU A 146 -20.32 -27.68 -25.95
N HIS A 147 -21.20 -28.48 -25.38
CA HIS A 147 -21.85 -29.61 -26.06
C HIS A 147 -23.31 -29.81 -25.63
N ALA A 148 -24.04 -30.55 -26.47
CA ALA A 148 -25.37 -31.07 -26.16
C ALA A 148 -25.32 -32.20 -25.11
N PRO A 149 -26.46 -32.63 -24.53
CA PRO A 149 -26.50 -33.69 -23.51
C PRO A 149 -25.85 -35.01 -23.97
N VAL A 150 -25.44 -35.82 -22.99
CA VAL A 150 -24.88 -37.15 -23.20
C VAL A 150 -26.01 -38.15 -23.47
N GLY A 151 -25.98 -38.80 -24.62
CA GLY A 151 -26.92 -39.86 -24.95
C GLY A 151 -26.64 -41.17 -24.22
N LYS A 152 -27.57 -42.12 -24.31
CA LYS A 152 -27.46 -43.47 -23.68
C LYS A 152 -26.20 -44.26 -24.08
N ASN A 153 -25.54 -43.88 -25.17
CA ASN A 153 -24.30 -44.49 -25.65
C ASN A 153 -23.03 -43.86 -25.04
N GLY A 154 -23.17 -42.95 -24.06
CA GLY A 154 -22.06 -42.24 -23.43
C GLY A 154 -21.39 -41.20 -24.33
N ARG A 155 -22.04 -40.80 -25.42
CA ARG A 155 -21.53 -39.77 -26.36
C ARG A 155 -22.50 -38.62 -26.43
N PHE A 156 -22.00 -37.41 -26.68
CA PHE A 156 -22.86 -36.25 -26.91
C PHE A 156 -23.80 -36.49 -28.09
N TYR A 157 -25.04 -36.01 -27.94
CA TYR A 157 -25.93 -35.83 -29.07
C TYR A 157 -25.31 -34.87 -30.09
N GLY A 158 -25.79 -34.93 -31.34
CA GLY A 158 -25.40 -33.91 -32.34
C GLY A 158 -26.02 -32.56 -31.99
N LEU A 159 -25.31 -31.48 -32.35
CA LEU A 159 -25.79 -30.11 -32.18
C LEU A 159 -26.95 -29.86 -33.15
N SER A 160 -28.15 -29.63 -32.63
CA SER A 160 -29.35 -29.35 -33.44
C SER A 160 -29.48 -27.84 -33.69
N HIS A 161 -29.42 -27.04 -32.64
CA HIS A 161 -29.29 -25.59 -32.69
C HIS A 161 -28.66 -25.08 -31.39
N ILE A 162 -28.21 -23.82 -31.41
CA ILE A 162 -27.74 -23.10 -30.24
C ILE A 162 -28.58 -21.84 -30.10
N SER A 163 -29.07 -21.56 -28.89
CA SER A 163 -29.76 -20.32 -28.55
C SER A 163 -28.90 -19.53 -27.57
N PHE A 164 -28.44 -18.35 -28.00
CA PHE A 164 -27.74 -17.39 -27.15
C PHE A 164 -28.77 -16.50 -26.47
N CYS A 165 -28.78 -16.53 -25.14
CA CYS A 165 -29.68 -15.76 -24.30
C CYS A 165 -28.91 -14.56 -23.75
N TYR A 166 -29.18 -13.37 -24.26
CA TYR A 166 -28.39 -12.18 -23.96
C TYR A 166 -29.27 -10.96 -23.71
N THR A 167 -28.74 -9.94 -23.05
CA THR A 167 -29.38 -8.60 -22.96
C THR A 167 -28.50 -7.54 -23.60
N PRO A 168 -29.07 -6.51 -24.24
CA PRO A 168 -28.32 -5.36 -24.73
C PRO A 168 -27.62 -4.60 -23.60
N GLY A 169 -26.50 -3.98 -23.93
CA GLY A 169 -25.71 -3.17 -23.02
C GLY A 169 -24.56 -3.94 -22.39
N LYS A 170 -23.44 -3.24 -22.20
CA LYS A 170 -22.29 -3.72 -21.42
C LYS A 170 -22.02 -2.74 -20.27
N PRO A 171 -21.83 -3.18 -19.03
CA PRO A 171 -21.39 -2.31 -17.95
C PRO A 171 -19.91 -2.01 -18.06
N GLU A 172 -19.54 -0.79 -17.70
CA GLU A 172 -18.15 -0.37 -17.65
C GLU A 172 -18.03 0.80 -16.67
N ILE A 173 -17.12 0.69 -15.73
CA ILE A 173 -16.76 1.73 -14.78
C ILE A 173 -15.36 2.20 -15.11
N LYS A 174 -15.10 3.49 -14.93
CA LYS A 174 -13.77 4.06 -15.07
C LYS A 174 -13.44 4.88 -13.84
N ILE A 175 -12.26 4.68 -13.26
CA ILE A 175 -11.70 5.55 -12.24
C ILE A 175 -10.51 6.31 -12.81
N THR A 176 -10.41 7.58 -12.48
CA THR A 176 -9.19 8.37 -12.66
C THR A 176 -8.86 9.04 -11.36
N LYS A 177 -7.57 9.30 -11.16
CA LYS A 177 -7.05 9.76 -9.89
C LYS A 177 -6.09 10.92 -10.09
N THR A 178 -6.04 11.82 -9.12
CA THR A 178 -4.95 12.79 -8.98
C THR A 178 -4.38 12.74 -7.57
N CYS A 179 -3.11 13.10 -7.42
CA CYS A 179 -2.48 13.34 -6.14
C CYS A 179 -1.65 14.63 -6.20
N THR A 180 -1.82 15.50 -5.21
CA THR A 180 -1.14 16.81 -5.13
C THR A 180 -0.58 17.03 -3.74
N PHE A 181 0.60 17.65 -3.67
CA PHE A 181 1.18 18.02 -2.39
C PHE A 181 0.37 19.12 -1.70
N ASN A 182 0.14 18.97 -0.40
CA ASN A 182 -0.53 19.96 0.42
C ASN A 182 0.47 20.71 1.30
N ASN A 183 1.06 20.04 2.29
CA ASN A 183 1.96 20.65 3.26
C ASN A 183 2.85 19.63 3.97
N ILE A 184 3.89 20.13 4.63
CA ILE A 184 4.64 19.38 5.64
C ILE A 184 3.88 19.47 6.96
N VAL A 185 3.77 18.35 7.67
CA VAL A 185 3.12 18.24 8.98
C VAL A 185 4.19 17.88 10.01
N ASN A 186 4.26 18.65 11.10
CA ASN A 186 5.20 18.49 12.22
C ASN A 186 6.70 18.42 11.88
N GLY A 187 7.07 18.57 10.61
CA GLY A 187 8.45 18.45 10.12
C GLY A 187 8.90 17.01 9.87
N ASP A 188 8.03 16.01 10.02
CA ASP A 188 8.38 14.59 9.88
C ASP A 188 7.55 13.85 8.83
N SER A 189 6.49 14.48 8.31
CA SER A 189 5.53 13.84 7.43
C SER A 189 4.97 14.81 6.40
N LEU A 190 4.47 14.27 5.29
CA LEU A 190 3.89 15.02 4.19
C LEU A 190 2.41 14.70 4.08
N GLN A 191 1.60 15.73 3.89
CA GLN A 191 0.19 15.60 3.59
C GLN A 191 -0.04 15.81 2.09
N TYR A 192 -0.80 14.91 1.49
CA TYR A 192 -1.19 14.95 0.09
C TYR A 192 -2.72 15.01 -0.01
N ASN A 193 -3.22 15.75 -1.01
CA ASN A 193 -4.62 15.73 -1.40
C ASN A 193 -4.79 14.80 -2.60
N TYR A 194 -5.90 14.07 -2.65
CA TYR A 194 -6.28 13.29 -3.82
C TYR A 194 -7.72 13.58 -4.25
N GLU A 195 -7.97 13.36 -5.54
CA GLU A 195 -9.30 13.32 -6.12
C GLU A 195 -9.47 12.00 -6.88
N LEU A 196 -10.56 11.29 -6.62
CA LEU A 196 -11.03 10.14 -7.40
C LEU A 196 -12.22 10.58 -8.25
N LYS A 197 -12.10 10.51 -9.57
CA LYS A 197 -13.23 10.66 -10.49
C LYS A 197 -13.68 9.28 -10.95
N VAL A 198 -14.87 8.87 -10.51
CA VAL A 198 -15.52 7.62 -10.91
C VAL A 198 -16.60 7.92 -11.94
N GLU A 199 -16.55 7.29 -13.10
CA GLU A 199 -17.41 7.54 -14.24
C GLU A 199 -18.04 6.24 -14.75
N ASN A 200 -19.33 6.27 -15.07
CA ASN A 200 -19.98 5.17 -15.76
C ASN A 200 -19.82 5.38 -17.27
N VAL A 201 -18.81 4.73 -17.85
CA VAL A 201 -18.50 4.78 -19.29
C VAL A 201 -19.20 3.66 -20.08
N GLY A 202 -19.95 2.80 -19.38
CA GLY A 202 -20.72 1.71 -19.97
C GLY A 202 -22.07 2.15 -20.54
N GLN A 203 -22.94 1.18 -20.77
CA GLN A 203 -24.27 1.39 -21.36
C GLN A 203 -25.42 1.01 -20.43
N LEU A 204 -25.10 0.61 -19.20
CA LEU A 204 -26.06 0.22 -18.16
C LEU A 204 -25.85 1.08 -16.92
N PRO A 205 -26.92 1.41 -16.17
CA PRO A 205 -26.77 2.05 -14.87
C PRO A 205 -26.01 1.14 -13.92
N LEU A 206 -25.13 1.74 -13.12
CA LEU A 206 -24.35 1.05 -12.10
C LEU A 206 -24.95 1.30 -10.72
N TYR A 207 -24.80 0.33 -9.82
CA TYR A 207 -25.31 0.34 -8.45
C TYR A 207 -24.20 -0.03 -7.46
N ASP A 208 -24.40 0.32 -6.18
CA ASP A 208 -23.48 -0.01 -5.08
C ASP A 208 -22.02 0.31 -5.41
N ILE A 209 -21.80 1.50 -5.95
CA ILE A 209 -20.47 1.95 -6.35
C ILE A 209 -19.65 2.14 -5.08
N LYS A 210 -18.46 1.52 -5.05
CA LYS A 210 -17.46 1.74 -4.01
C LYS A 210 -16.19 2.28 -4.64
N ALA A 211 -15.74 3.43 -4.17
CA ALA A 211 -14.48 4.05 -4.56
C ALA A 211 -13.54 4.07 -3.35
N THR A 212 -12.36 3.49 -3.50
CA THR A 212 -11.39 3.36 -2.41
C THR A 212 -10.05 3.93 -2.85
N ASP A 213 -9.49 4.84 -2.07
CA ASP A 213 -8.07 5.18 -2.15
C ASP A 213 -7.30 4.16 -1.30
N ILE A 214 -6.68 3.17 -1.96
CA ILE A 214 -6.03 2.02 -1.32
C ILE A 214 -4.83 2.50 -0.50
N THR A 215 -3.98 3.34 -1.09
CA THR A 215 -2.78 3.83 -0.41
C THR A 215 -3.14 4.64 0.82
N ALA A 216 -4.18 5.48 0.76
CA ALA A 216 -4.63 6.23 1.92
C ALA A 216 -5.27 5.34 2.99
N VAL A 217 -6.03 4.28 2.62
CA VAL A 217 -6.52 3.30 3.61
C VAL A 217 -5.36 2.66 4.38
N ASP A 218 -4.28 2.30 3.70
CA ASP A 218 -3.18 1.53 4.26
C ASP A 218 -2.12 2.39 4.97
N GLU A 219 -1.82 3.57 4.44
CA GLU A 219 -0.65 4.39 4.83
C GLU A 219 -1.02 5.70 5.54
N ASP A 220 -2.30 6.10 5.61
CA ASP A 220 -2.67 7.35 6.27
C ASP A 220 -2.39 7.32 7.77
N LEU A 221 -1.41 8.11 8.19
CA LEU A 221 -1.02 8.26 9.59
C LEU A 221 -2.10 8.93 10.46
N ASP A 222 -3.14 9.53 9.86
CA ASP A 222 -4.29 10.10 10.57
C ASP A 222 -5.47 9.13 10.71
N GLY A 223 -5.46 7.98 10.03
CA GLY A 223 -6.56 7.02 10.04
C GLY A 223 -7.87 7.59 9.47
N GLY A 224 -7.78 8.40 8.42
CA GLY A 224 -8.89 9.01 7.72
C GLY A 224 -9.83 8.00 7.05
N VAL A 225 -10.98 8.48 6.60
CA VAL A 225 -11.94 7.67 5.82
C VAL A 225 -11.65 7.85 4.34
N HIS A 226 -11.21 6.76 3.71
CA HIS A 226 -10.75 6.73 2.32
C HIS A 226 -11.57 5.79 1.42
N MET A 227 -12.68 5.28 1.96
CA MET A 227 -13.68 4.50 1.24
C MET A 227 -14.96 5.32 1.10
N TYR A 228 -15.48 5.39 -0.11
CA TYR A 228 -16.68 6.15 -0.44
C TYR A 228 -17.68 5.24 -1.13
N GLU A 229 -18.96 5.43 -0.82
CA GLU A 229 -20.05 4.68 -1.41
C GLU A 229 -21.01 5.62 -2.14
N LEU A 230 -21.51 5.17 -3.30
CA LEU A 230 -22.55 5.83 -4.06
C LEU A 230 -23.57 4.79 -4.51
N ALA A 231 -24.84 5.01 -4.17
CA ALA A 231 -25.89 4.02 -4.41
C ALA A 231 -26.11 3.71 -5.90
N THR A 232 -26.04 4.72 -6.77
CA THR A 232 -26.31 4.58 -8.20
C THR A 232 -25.51 5.58 -9.03
N LEU A 233 -25.09 5.18 -10.22
CA LEU A 233 -24.44 6.04 -11.21
C LEU A 233 -25.04 5.76 -12.59
N ALA A 234 -25.76 6.75 -13.13
CA ALA A 234 -26.38 6.63 -14.45
C ALA A 234 -25.32 6.64 -15.57
N VAL A 235 -25.71 6.15 -16.75
CA VAL A 235 -24.83 6.09 -17.92
C VAL A 235 -24.31 7.49 -18.28
N GLY A 236 -23.00 7.61 -18.45
CA GLY A 236 -22.32 8.87 -18.78
C GLY A 236 -22.15 9.85 -17.61
N GLU A 237 -22.70 9.55 -16.44
CA GLU A 237 -22.50 10.36 -15.23
C GLU A 237 -21.16 10.03 -14.54
N HIS A 238 -20.67 10.98 -13.75
CA HIS A 238 -19.50 10.79 -12.90
C HIS A 238 -19.71 11.38 -11.51
N GLN A 239 -18.94 10.86 -10.54
CA GLN A 239 -18.86 11.37 -9.18
C GLN A 239 -17.40 11.65 -8.81
N LEU A 240 -17.18 12.77 -8.13
CA LEU A 240 -15.88 13.15 -7.57
C LEU A 240 -15.86 12.83 -6.08
N PHE A 241 -14.80 12.16 -5.63
CA PHE A 241 -14.50 11.94 -4.22
C PHE A 241 -13.14 12.57 -3.91
N ASN A 242 -13.07 13.34 -2.83
CA ASN A 242 -11.86 14.04 -2.43
C ASN A 242 -11.45 13.62 -1.03
N GLY A 243 -10.14 13.54 -0.80
CA GLY A 243 -9.58 13.25 0.51
C GLY A 243 -8.16 13.73 0.64
N THR A 244 -7.62 13.56 1.84
CA THR A 244 -6.24 13.90 2.16
C THR A 244 -5.65 12.78 3.01
N PHE A 245 -4.39 12.44 2.79
CA PHE A 245 -3.70 11.43 3.58
C PHE A 245 -2.30 11.92 3.93
N ARG A 246 -1.80 11.53 5.11
CA ARG A 246 -0.48 11.90 5.62
C ARG A 246 0.43 10.69 5.65
N VAL A 247 1.63 10.81 5.08
CA VAL A 247 2.64 9.75 5.02
C VAL A 247 4.01 10.26 5.47
N ALA A 248 4.85 9.37 6.01
CA ALA A 248 6.23 9.66 6.39
C ALA A 248 7.23 9.45 5.24
N GLN A 249 6.80 9.60 3.99
CA GLN A 249 7.59 9.34 2.79
C GLN A 249 7.50 10.51 1.82
N ASN A 250 8.60 10.76 1.10
CA ASN A 250 8.68 11.81 0.08
C ASN A 250 8.68 11.20 -1.32
N GLY A 251 7.56 11.35 -2.02
CA GLY A 251 7.28 10.65 -3.28
C GLY A 251 6.73 9.26 -3.01
N ILE A 252 5.44 9.09 -3.30
CA ILE A 252 4.71 7.83 -3.12
C ILE A 252 3.76 7.65 -4.31
N THR A 253 3.65 6.43 -4.83
CA THR A 253 2.59 6.08 -5.78
C THR A 253 1.30 5.87 -5.01
N ASN A 254 0.24 6.62 -5.32
CA ASN A 254 -1.07 6.45 -4.69
C ASN A 254 -2.01 5.66 -5.61
N TYR A 255 -2.53 4.53 -5.13
CA TYR A 255 -3.42 3.61 -5.82
C TYR A 255 -4.88 3.76 -5.37
N ALA A 256 -5.82 3.54 -6.29
CA ALA A 256 -7.25 3.53 -6.02
C ALA A 256 -7.98 2.48 -6.86
N GLU A 257 -9.14 2.05 -6.37
CA GLU A 257 -10.03 1.11 -7.04
C GLU A 257 -11.46 1.66 -7.01
N ALA A 258 -12.21 1.43 -8.08
CA ALA A 258 -13.66 1.56 -8.11
C ALA A 258 -14.31 0.22 -8.46
N THR A 259 -15.38 -0.15 -7.75
CA THR A 259 -16.21 -1.32 -8.05
C THR A 259 -17.67 -0.93 -8.15
N ALA A 260 -18.47 -1.69 -8.90
CA ALA A 260 -19.92 -1.52 -8.95
C ALA A 260 -20.65 -2.82 -9.30
N ALA A 261 -21.92 -2.87 -8.95
CA ALA A 261 -22.89 -3.91 -9.30
C ALA A 261 -23.86 -3.44 -10.40
N LEU A 262 -24.60 -4.38 -11.00
CA LEU A 262 -25.67 -4.08 -11.96
C LEU A 262 -27.05 -3.88 -11.32
N VAL A 263 -27.21 -4.27 -10.07
CA VAL A 263 -28.44 -4.13 -9.28
C VAL A 263 -28.08 -3.85 -7.83
N GLY A 264 -28.94 -3.12 -7.12
CA GLY A 264 -28.72 -2.85 -5.69
C GLY A 264 -28.74 -4.12 -4.85
N GLY A 265 -27.77 -4.25 -3.94
CA GLY A 265 -27.46 -5.44 -3.17
C GLY A 265 -26.80 -6.58 -3.97
N GLY A 266 -26.40 -6.32 -5.22
CA GLY A 266 -25.78 -7.29 -6.11
C GLY A 266 -24.31 -7.57 -5.76
N SER A 267 -23.74 -8.59 -6.41
CA SER A 267 -22.29 -8.79 -6.41
C SER A 267 -21.59 -7.76 -7.28
N VAL A 268 -20.30 -7.53 -7.05
CA VAL A 268 -19.45 -6.73 -7.93
C VAL A 268 -19.48 -7.34 -9.33
N ALA A 269 -19.79 -6.52 -10.33
CA ALA A 269 -19.88 -6.91 -11.73
C ALA A 269 -18.81 -6.23 -12.60
N VAL A 270 -18.37 -5.03 -12.21
CA VAL A 270 -17.28 -4.30 -12.87
C VAL A 270 -16.37 -3.67 -11.84
N SER A 271 -15.10 -3.57 -12.18
CA SER A 271 -14.08 -2.86 -11.42
C SER A 271 -13.12 -2.15 -12.37
N ASP A 272 -12.47 -1.11 -11.85
CA ASP A 272 -11.35 -0.42 -12.50
C ASP A 272 -10.37 0.09 -11.44
N GLU A 273 -9.10 0.19 -11.81
CA GLU A 273 -8.01 0.62 -10.94
C GLU A 273 -7.31 1.84 -11.54
N ALA A 274 -6.84 2.74 -10.68
CA ALA A 274 -6.04 3.89 -11.10
C ALA A 274 -4.94 4.19 -10.09
N ASP A 275 -3.79 4.62 -10.60
CA ASP A 275 -2.67 5.10 -9.80
C ASP A 275 -2.28 6.53 -10.20
N TRP A 276 -1.58 7.20 -9.27
CA TRP A 276 -0.96 8.49 -9.52
C TRP A 276 0.29 8.68 -8.66
N GLU A 277 1.40 9.08 -9.29
CA GLU A 277 2.64 9.45 -8.60
C GLU A 277 2.48 10.79 -7.87
N CYS A 278 2.39 10.76 -6.54
CA CYS A 278 2.33 11.97 -5.74
C CYS A 278 3.66 12.74 -5.87
N PRO A 279 3.63 14.06 -6.08
CA PRO A 279 4.83 14.82 -6.39
C PRO A 279 5.83 14.80 -5.23
N SER A 280 7.07 14.39 -5.52
CA SER A 280 8.20 14.53 -4.59
C SER A 280 8.50 16.00 -4.32
N GLN A 281 8.81 16.34 -3.07
CA GLN A 281 9.12 17.69 -2.64
C GLN A 281 10.62 17.88 -2.43
N ASN A 282 11.14 19.04 -2.81
CA ASN A 282 12.48 19.46 -2.43
C ASN A 282 12.39 20.21 -1.09
N ILE A 283 12.74 19.53 0.01
CA ILE A 283 12.60 20.04 1.37
C ILE A 283 14.00 20.14 2.02
N PRO A 284 14.76 21.20 1.73
CA PRO A 284 16.08 21.39 2.34
C PRO A 284 15.95 21.73 3.82
N GLY A 285 16.82 21.13 4.65
CA GLY A 285 17.00 21.54 6.04
C GLY A 285 17.94 22.74 6.17
N SER A 286 17.93 23.37 7.35
CA SER A 286 18.79 24.52 7.66
C SER A 286 19.11 24.56 9.15
N LEU A 287 20.40 24.62 9.47
CA LEU A 287 20.92 24.74 10.84
C LEU A 287 21.55 26.13 11.03
N SER A 288 21.29 26.76 12.17
CA SER A 288 22.05 27.92 12.63
C SER A 288 22.93 27.53 13.81
N LEU A 289 24.15 28.06 13.84
CA LEU A 289 25.15 27.72 14.84
C LEU A 289 25.66 28.99 15.52
N GLN A 290 25.78 28.95 16.84
CA GLN A 290 26.36 30.01 17.65
C GLN A 290 27.45 29.41 18.52
N LYS A 291 28.52 30.19 18.73
CA LYS A 291 29.63 29.80 19.59
C LYS A 291 30.14 30.99 20.36
N GLU A 292 30.50 30.74 21.60
CA GLU A 292 31.18 31.64 22.51
C GLU A 292 32.24 30.85 23.30
N CYS A 293 33.21 31.55 23.87
CA CYS A 293 34.25 30.91 24.66
C CYS A 293 34.83 31.84 25.71
N ASN A 294 35.42 31.24 26.74
CA ASN A 294 36.15 31.95 27.78
C ASN A 294 37.42 31.18 28.16
N VAL A 295 38.48 31.92 28.45
CA VAL A 295 39.77 31.35 28.87
C VAL A 295 39.88 31.41 30.39
N VAL A 296 40.30 30.31 31.01
CA VAL A 296 40.55 30.24 32.46
C VAL A 296 41.93 29.68 32.76
N VAL A 297 42.46 30.03 33.93
CA VAL A 297 43.68 29.44 34.46
C VAL A 297 43.30 28.29 35.39
N VAL A 298 43.79 27.09 35.08
CA VAL A 298 43.53 25.87 35.85
C VAL A 298 44.77 25.37 36.57
N ASN A 299 44.59 24.86 37.78
CA ASN A 299 45.64 24.16 38.52
C ASN A 299 45.73 22.71 38.03
N ARG A 300 46.87 22.32 37.48
CA ARG A 300 47.12 20.99 36.90
C ARG A 300 47.63 19.97 37.91
N PHE A 301 47.73 20.31 39.19
CA PHE A 301 48.23 19.39 40.21
C PHE A 301 47.50 18.04 40.23
N ALA A 302 46.17 18.04 40.00
CA ALA A 302 45.38 16.82 39.98
C ALA A 302 45.73 15.86 38.82
N SER A 303 46.18 16.39 37.68
CA SER A 303 46.51 15.60 36.48
C SER A 303 48.01 15.33 36.32
N THR A 304 48.88 16.23 36.79
CA THR A 304 50.33 16.13 36.59
C THR A 304 51.12 15.78 37.85
N GLY A 305 50.51 15.89 39.04
CA GLY A 305 51.18 15.67 40.33
C GLY A 305 52.20 16.74 40.72
N ILE A 306 52.32 17.81 39.93
CA ILE A 306 53.19 18.97 40.17
C ILE A 306 52.35 20.24 40.30
N HIS A 307 52.78 21.20 41.12
CA HIS A 307 52.07 22.47 41.35
C HIS A 307 52.24 23.41 40.14
N GLU A 308 51.62 23.04 39.02
CA GLU A 308 51.68 23.77 37.75
C GLU A 308 50.32 24.37 37.42
N TYR A 309 50.33 25.58 36.86
CA TYR A 309 49.15 26.24 36.32
C TYR A 309 49.21 26.21 34.80
N GLY A 310 48.07 26.05 34.15
CA GLY A 310 47.97 26.21 32.70
C GLY A 310 46.65 26.82 32.28
N LEU A 311 46.48 26.98 30.97
CA LEU A 311 45.27 27.55 30.39
C LEU A 311 44.28 26.44 30.02
N GLN A 312 43.00 26.78 30.05
CA GLN A 312 41.91 26.00 29.48
C GLN A 312 40.96 26.97 28.77
N VAL A 313 40.56 26.63 27.56
CA VAL A 313 39.46 27.31 26.87
C VAL A 313 38.21 26.47 27.12
N ASN A 314 37.20 27.10 27.72
CA ASN A 314 35.86 26.54 27.78
C ASN A 314 35.04 27.18 26.68
N TYR A 315 34.36 26.36 25.87
CA TYR A 315 33.48 26.84 24.84
C TYR A 315 32.05 26.36 25.08
N SER A 316 31.10 27.19 24.68
CA SER A 316 29.68 26.91 24.68
C SER A 316 29.03 27.45 23.41
N GLY A 317 27.84 26.98 23.12
CA GLY A 317 27.09 27.45 21.97
C GLY A 317 25.73 26.77 21.87
N SER A 318 24.98 27.15 20.84
CA SER A 318 23.75 26.43 20.50
C SER A 318 23.69 26.15 19.00
N VAL A 319 23.07 25.02 18.67
CA VAL A 319 22.67 24.66 17.32
C VAL A 319 21.16 24.64 17.27
N CYS A 320 20.57 25.32 16.29
CA CYS A 320 19.13 25.39 16.10
C CYS A 320 18.73 24.92 14.71
N ASN A 321 17.67 24.14 14.64
CA ASN A 321 16.98 23.87 13.40
C ASN A 321 16.11 25.07 13.02
N THR A 322 16.48 25.76 11.95
CA THR A 322 15.78 26.93 11.41
C THR A 322 14.88 26.61 10.23
N SER A 323 14.79 25.33 9.86
CA SER A 323 13.92 24.85 8.78
C SER A 323 12.58 24.32 9.32
N ASN A 324 11.69 24.00 8.39
CA ASN A 324 10.38 23.39 8.69
C ASN A 324 10.41 21.86 8.67
N ILE A 325 11.60 21.25 8.56
CA ILE A 325 11.79 19.80 8.51
C ILE A 325 12.67 19.36 9.68
N THR A 326 12.36 18.22 10.28
CA THR A 326 13.16 17.58 11.31
C THR A 326 14.52 17.19 10.75
N ILE A 327 15.57 17.48 11.52
CA ILE A 327 16.95 17.12 11.21
C ILE A 327 17.41 16.11 12.26
N GLU A 328 17.82 14.95 11.78
CA GLU A 328 18.34 13.82 12.55
C GLU A 328 19.86 13.80 12.50
N ASP A 329 20.44 13.01 13.40
CA ASP A 329 21.89 12.80 13.52
C ASP A 329 22.71 14.09 13.53
N VAL A 330 22.17 15.12 14.18
CA VAL A 330 22.86 16.41 14.33
C VAL A 330 24.11 16.19 15.17
N VAL A 331 25.25 16.56 14.60
CA VAL A 331 26.58 16.49 15.23
C VAL A 331 27.25 17.85 15.12
N VAL A 332 27.88 18.27 16.21
CA VAL A 332 28.74 19.46 16.26
C VAL A 332 30.19 18.99 16.39
N ILE A 333 31.07 19.54 15.55
CA ILE A 333 32.50 19.25 15.54
C ILE A 333 33.23 20.57 15.79
N ASP A 334 34.08 20.57 16.79
CA ASP A 334 34.95 21.69 17.12
C ASP A 334 36.32 21.49 16.46
N ASN A 335 36.99 22.57 16.03
CA ASN A 335 38.29 22.43 15.36
C ASN A 335 39.46 22.16 16.34
N LYS A 336 39.27 22.39 17.64
CA LYS A 336 40.26 22.16 18.69
C LYS A 336 39.95 20.93 19.54
N ASP A 337 38.72 20.41 19.46
CA ASP A 337 38.29 19.18 20.11
C ASP A 337 37.93 18.11 19.08
N SER A 338 38.66 16.99 19.09
CA SER A 338 38.48 15.91 18.12
C SER A 338 37.24 15.05 18.38
N ASP A 339 36.64 15.16 19.56
CA ASP A 339 35.50 14.34 19.95
C ASP A 339 34.19 14.98 19.45
N PRO A 340 33.43 14.32 18.55
CA PRO A 340 32.19 14.89 18.05
C PRO A 340 31.12 14.97 19.14
N ILE A 341 30.41 16.10 19.20
CA ILE A 341 29.30 16.30 20.13
C ILE A 341 28.00 15.88 19.44
N PHE A 342 27.44 14.76 19.86
CA PHE A 342 26.18 14.25 19.32
C PHE A 342 24.98 14.96 19.97
N ILE A 343 24.23 15.70 19.15
CA ILE A 343 23.02 16.43 19.56
C ILE A 343 21.78 15.57 19.36
N GLY A 344 21.76 14.72 18.33
CA GLY A 344 20.62 13.86 17.99
C GLY A 344 19.63 14.58 17.09
N THR A 345 18.35 14.58 17.47
CA THR A 345 17.26 15.10 16.63
C THR A 345 16.85 16.50 17.04
N LEU A 346 16.74 17.40 16.05
CA LEU A 346 16.15 18.73 16.20
C LEU A 346 14.89 18.83 15.35
N THR A 347 13.72 18.90 16.00
CA THR A 347 12.46 19.23 15.32
C THR A 347 12.47 20.68 14.84
N PRO A 348 11.53 21.11 13.97
CA PRO A 348 11.45 22.49 13.53
C PRO A 348 11.48 23.49 14.69
N ALA A 349 12.30 24.54 14.57
CA ALA A 349 12.54 25.58 15.58
C ALA A 349 13.16 25.11 16.91
N GLN A 350 13.58 23.85 17.04
CA GLN A 350 14.27 23.36 18.23
C GLN A 350 15.75 23.79 18.23
N CYS A 351 16.24 24.20 19.41
CA CYS A 351 17.65 24.44 19.69
C CYS A 351 18.17 23.44 20.72
N ALA A 352 19.46 23.15 20.65
CA ALA A 352 20.19 22.42 21.68
C ALA A 352 21.53 23.11 21.94
N ASP A 353 21.89 23.17 23.22
CA ASP A 353 23.17 23.72 23.65
C ASP A 353 24.25 22.65 23.57
N PHE A 354 25.48 23.08 23.28
CA PHE A 354 26.68 22.24 23.37
C PHE A 354 27.76 22.96 24.17
N THR A 355 28.62 22.18 24.81
CA THR A 355 29.74 22.69 25.60
C THR A 355 30.92 21.74 25.50
N GLY A 356 32.12 22.28 25.59
CA GLY A 356 33.33 21.49 25.71
C GLY A 356 34.49 22.35 26.19
N ASN A 357 35.67 21.74 26.21
CA ASN A 357 36.87 22.44 26.63
C ASN A 357 38.11 21.79 26.03
N TYR A 358 39.14 22.60 25.83
CA TYR A 358 40.44 22.11 25.41
C TYR A 358 41.56 22.89 26.07
N GLU A 359 42.74 22.28 26.08
CA GLU A 359 43.96 22.94 26.50
C GLU A 359 44.57 23.69 25.31
N PRO A 360 44.56 25.03 25.30
CA PRO A 360 45.14 25.77 24.19
C PRO A 360 46.66 25.71 24.23
N ILE A 361 47.29 25.67 23.06
CA ILE A 361 48.74 25.81 22.89
C ILE A 361 49.02 27.29 22.55
N PRO A 362 49.64 28.09 23.44
CA PRO A 362 49.96 29.47 23.14
C PRO A 362 51.05 29.54 22.07
N GLY A 363 50.75 30.20 20.94
CA GLY A 363 51.70 30.54 19.88
C GLY A 363 52.50 29.37 19.33
N GLU A 364 52.11 28.80 18.18
CA GLU A 364 53.04 27.99 17.38
C GLU A 364 54.20 28.83 16.78
N ALA A 365 54.16 30.17 16.94
CA ALA A 365 55.10 31.11 16.32
C ALA A 365 55.97 31.91 17.31
N ASP A 366 55.63 31.99 18.61
CA ASP A 366 56.32 32.86 19.56
C ASP A 366 56.92 32.05 20.72
N GLY A 367 58.21 32.25 20.95
CA GLY A 367 58.97 31.52 21.97
C GLY A 367 58.36 31.68 23.36
N LEU A 368 57.95 30.55 23.95
CA LEU A 368 57.50 30.49 25.34
C LEU A 368 58.67 30.73 26.31
N PRO A 369 58.45 31.37 27.49
CA PRO A 369 57.17 31.84 28.04
C PRO A 369 56.81 33.29 27.67
N LEU A 370 55.52 33.55 27.44
CA LEU A 370 54.96 34.89 27.22
C LEU A 370 54.26 35.44 28.49
N PRO A 371 54.34 36.75 28.79
CA PRO A 371 53.47 37.41 29.75
C PRO A 371 52.00 37.29 29.35
N GLY A 372 51.08 37.19 30.31
CA GLY A 372 49.64 37.01 30.04
C GLY A 372 49.01 38.07 29.12
N GLU A 373 49.50 39.31 29.18
CA GLU A 373 49.06 40.43 28.32
C GLU A 373 49.52 40.29 26.86
N GLN A 374 50.53 39.46 26.59
CA GLN A 374 51.06 39.17 25.25
C GLN A 374 50.50 37.85 24.68
N VAL A 375 49.64 37.15 25.42
CA VAL A 375 48.94 35.98 24.91
C VAL A 375 47.85 36.46 23.95
N ALA A 376 48.02 36.15 22.67
CA ALA A 376 47.03 36.44 21.63
C ALA A 376 45.69 35.73 21.90
N ALA A 377 44.62 36.23 21.31
CA ALA A 377 43.31 35.57 21.34
C ALA A 377 43.42 34.17 20.72
N PHE A 378 42.81 33.18 21.38
CA PHE A 378 42.64 31.86 20.79
C PHE A 378 41.46 31.89 19.84
N THR A 379 41.66 31.40 18.63
CA THR A 379 40.61 31.27 17.63
C THR A 379 40.02 29.87 17.68
N ASP A 380 38.69 29.81 17.69
CA ASP A 380 37.96 28.59 17.89
C ASP A 380 36.73 28.56 16.97
N THR A 381 36.52 27.44 16.27
CA THR A 381 35.44 27.28 15.29
C THR A 381 34.70 25.97 15.50
N VAL A 382 33.39 25.99 15.27
CA VAL A 382 32.56 24.80 15.24
C VAL A 382 31.81 24.70 13.93
N ASP A 383 31.69 23.48 13.44
CA ASP A 383 30.83 23.09 12.34
C ASP A 383 29.71 22.20 12.86
N ALA A 384 28.55 22.23 12.19
CA ALA A 384 27.45 21.34 12.51
C ALA A 384 26.87 20.73 11.23
N ALA A 385 26.57 19.45 11.28
CA ALA A 385 25.96 18.72 10.19
C ALA A 385 24.86 17.77 10.71
N GLY A 386 23.95 17.39 9.83
CA GLY A 386 22.92 16.40 10.08
C GLY A 386 22.24 15.98 8.79
N GLN A 387 21.13 15.28 8.89
CA GLN A 387 20.35 14.84 7.74
C GLN A 387 18.87 15.11 7.99
N THR A 388 18.13 15.58 6.99
CA THR A 388 16.67 15.66 7.12
C THR A 388 16.08 14.25 7.23
N VAL A 389 14.90 14.13 7.84
CA VAL A 389 14.14 12.86 7.92
C VAL A 389 13.85 12.22 6.54
N PHE A 390 13.98 12.99 5.45
CA PHE A 390 13.84 12.50 4.06
C PHE A 390 15.18 12.29 3.35
N GLY A 391 16.29 12.32 4.08
CA GLY A 391 17.60 11.90 3.60
C GLY A 391 18.49 13.00 3.01
N ALA A 392 18.08 14.27 3.03
CA ALA A 392 18.92 15.37 2.51
C ALA A 392 19.96 15.81 3.55
N THR A 393 21.23 15.91 3.15
CA THR A 393 22.31 16.41 4.03
C THR A 393 22.09 17.89 4.36
N VAL A 394 22.36 18.26 5.61
CA VAL A 394 22.29 19.64 6.10
C VAL A 394 23.62 20.00 6.74
N GLU A 395 24.18 21.14 6.36
CA GLU A 395 25.38 21.72 6.97
C GLU A 395 25.06 23.14 7.45
N ALA A 396 25.52 23.48 8.65
CA ALA A 396 25.46 24.84 9.17
C ALA A 396 26.64 25.67 8.64
N MET A 397 26.47 26.98 8.59
CA MET A 397 27.63 27.87 8.47
C MET A 397 28.49 27.75 9.73
N THR A 398 29.81 27.63 9.55
CA THR A 398 30.80 27.58 10.63
C THR A 398 30.63 28.76 11.58
N ALA A 399 30.50 28.49 12.88
CA ALA A 399 30.49 29.53 13.91
C ALA A 399 31.90 29.71 14.48
N TYR A 400 32.22 30.96 14.84
CA TYR A 400 33.56 31.38 15.25
C TYR A 400 33.50 32.12 16.58
N ALA A 401 34.49 31.90 17.44
CA ALA A 401 34.70 32.66 18.66
C ALA A 401 36.18 33.02 18.85
N GLU A 402 36.43 34.21 19.42
CA GLU A 402 37.75 34.66 19.88
C GLU A 402 37.82 34.63 21.40
N CYS A 403 38.71 33.82 21.94
CA CYS A 403 38.84 33.58 23.38
C CYS A 403 40.06 34.33 23.90
N THR A 404 39.85 35.40 24.66
CA THR A 404 40.95 36.17 25.25
C THR A 404 41.17 35.81 26.72
N LEU A 405 42.44 35.80 27.15
CA LEU A 405 42.81 35.58 28.56
C LEU A 405 42.41 36.77 29.44
N CYS A 406 42.53 37.98 28.91
CA CYS A 406 42.09 39.21 29.55
C CYS A 406 40.99 39.85 28.68
N PRO A 407 39.90 40.37 29.26
CA PRO A 407 38.99 41.24 28.50
C PRO A 407 39.78 42.45 27.99
N THR A 408 39.47 42.91 26.78
CA THR A 408 40.02 44.17 26.30
C THR A 408 39.62 45.28 27.28
N CYS A 409 40.61 45.99 27.84
CA CYS A 409 40.31 47.17 28.63
C CYS A 409 39.48 48.12 27.75
N PRO A 410 38.31 48.62 28.19
CA PRO A 410 37.60 49.65 27.44
C PRO A 410 38.56 50.81 27.20
N GLU A 411 38.59 51.34 25.98
CA GLU A 411 39.43 52.51 25.67
C GLU A 411 39.17 53.58 26.74
N PRO A 412 40.23 54.18 27.33
CA PRO A 412 40.05 55.23 28.31
C PRO A 412 39.27 56.36 27.63
N VAL A 413 38.01 56.54 28.03
CA VAL A 413 37.21 57.69 27.64
C VAL A 413 38.02 58.91 28.09
N GLN A 414 38.49 59.71 27.12
CA GLN A 414 39.15 60.96 27.44
C GLN A 414 38.21 61.79 28.32
N CYS A 415 38.59 62.00 29.58
CA CYS A 415 37.94 63.00 30.41
C CYS A 415 38.19 64.36 29.75
N PRO A 416 37.15 65.14 29.42
CA PRO A 416 37.35 66.49 28.88
C PRO A 416 38.07 67.35 29.93
N GLU A 417 39.03 68.15 29.45
CA GLU A 417 39.87 69.06 30.24
C GLU A 417 39.09 70.06 31.11
#